data_AF-A0A1S2V393-F1
#
_entry.id   AF-A0A1S2V393-F1
#
_cell.length_a   1.000
_cell.length_b   1.000
_cell.length_c   1.000
_cell.angle_alpha   90.00
_cell.angle_beta   90.00
_cell.angle_gamma   90.00
#
_symmetry.space_group_name_H-M   'P 1'
#
loop_
_entity.id
_entity.type
_entity.pdbx_description
1 polymer ?
#
loop_
_entity_poly.entity_id
_entity_poly.type
_entity_poly.pdbx_seq_one_letter_code
_entity_poly.pdbx_strand_id
1 'polypeptide(L)'
;MEIVMSKPNGGAAFPGTYTARSDQGRGPVTEFHDKGMSLRDYFAAKAMQGMLAVPDDQRYGDRADKSLTVEQWQQWCVTGVVEHAYRVADAMLAARSA
;
A
#
# COMPACT_ATOMS: atom_id res chain seq x y z
N MET A 1 -22.37 21.13 5.09
CA MET A 1 -21.96 19.89 4.42
C MET A 1 -20.51 19.69 4.78
N GLU A 2 -20.25 18.81 5.75
CA GLU A 2 -18.91 18.60 6.30
C GLU A 2 -18.13 17.73 5.30
N ILE A 3 -17.14 18.31 4.64
CA ILE A 3 -16.24 17.55 3.77
C ILE A 3 -15.35 16.74 4.71
N VAL A 4 -15.71 15.48 4.91
CA VAL A 4 -14.86 14.52 5.62
C VAL A 4 -13.52 14.45 4.89
N MET A 5 -12.46 14.94 5.53
CA MET A 5 -11.12 14.88 4.95
C MET A 5 -10.77 13.42 4.62
N SER A 6 -10.33 13.17 3.39
CA SER A 6 -9.88 11.85 2.97
C SER A 6 -8.79 11.35 3.91
N LYS A 7 -8.92 10.12 4.41
CA LYS A 7 -7.91 9.49 5.26
C LYS A 7 -6.53 9.57 4.60
N PRO A 8 -5.44 9.80 5.36
CA PRO A 8 -4.09 9.99 4.80
C PRO A 8 -3.58 8.78 3.98
N ASN A 9 -4.15 7.59 4.19
CA ASN A 9 -3.82 6.35 3.47
C ASN A 9 -4.82 5.99 2.34
N GLY A 10 -5.75 6.89 2.01
CA GLY A 10 -6.77 6.68 1.00
C GLY A 10 -7.96 5.80 1.41
N GLY A 11 -8.03 5.34 2.66
CA GLY A 11 -9.07 4.45 3.18
C GLY A 11 -8.81 2.97 2.90
N ALA A 12 -9.82 2.11 3.05
CA ALA A 12 -9.70 0.68 2.75
C ALA A 12 -9.51 0.45 1.24
N ALA A 13 -8.58 -0.43 0.85
CA ALA A 13 -8.34 -0.78 -0.56
C ALA A 13 -9.57 -1.42 -1.22
N PHE A 14 -10.31 -2.22 -0.45
CA PHE A 14 -11.54 -2.89 -0.84
C PHE A 14 -12.62 -2.62 0.21
N PRO A 15 -13.31 -1.47 0.15
CA PRO A 15 -14.31 -1.11 1.13
C PRO A 15 -15.46 -2.14 1.15
N GLY A 16 -15.75 -2.69 2.33
CA GLY A 16 -16.90 -3.55 2.57
C GLY A 16 -18.01 -2.80 3.28
N THR A 17 -19.24 -3.02 2.85
CA THR A 17 -20.44 -2.63 3.62
C THR A 17 -21.08 -3.88 4.20
N TYR A 18 -21.41 -3.87 5.48
CA TYR A 18 -22.33 -4.86 6.04
C TYR A 18 -23.51 -4.14 6.70
N THR A 19 -24.68 -4.77 6.61
CA THR A 19 -25.85 -4.33 7.36
C THR A 19 -25.77 -4.89 8.77
N ALA A 20 -25.49 -4.02 9.74
CA ALA A 20 -25.64 -4.34 11.14
C ALA A 20 -27.13 -4.31 11.50
N ARG A 21 -27.61 -5.33 12.22
CA ARG A 21 -28.87 -5.18 12.94
C ARG A 21 -28.61 -4.17 14.05
N SER A 22 -29.33 -3.05 14.04
CA SER A 22 -29.29 -2.17 15.21
C SER A 22 -29.90 -2.93 16.39
N ASP A 23 -29.14 -3.00 17.46
CA ASP A 23 -29.49 -3.52 18.77
C ASP A 23 -30.55 -2.65 19.48
N GLN A 24 -30.90 -1.48 18.91
CA GLN A 24 -31.82 -0.51 19.48
C GLN A 24 -33.17 -0.36 18.75
N GLY A 25 -33.58 -1.33 17.93
CA GLY A 25 -34.90 -1.32 17.28
C GLY A 25 -35.07 -0.25 16.19
N ARG A 26 -34.01 0.50 15.85
CA ARG A 26 -33.94 1.26 14.60
C ARG A 26 -33.64 0.29 13.45
N GLY A 27 -34.08 0.58 12.24
CA GLY A 27 -33.85 -0.29 11.07
C GLY A 27 -32.36 -0.63 10.84
N PRO A 28 -32.04 -1.53 9.90
CA PRO A 28 -30.67 -1.92 9.62
C PRO A 28 -29.78 -0.69 9.37
N VAL A 29 -28.64 -0.62 10.06
CA VAL A 29 -27.63 0.42 9.86
C VAL A 29 -26.59 -0.14 8.91
N THR A 30 -26.26 0.62 7.87
CA THR A 30 -25.15 0.27 6.97
C THR A 30 -23.87 0.82 7.59
N GLU A 31 -22.96 -0.07 8.00
CA GLU A 31 -21.66 0.31 8.52
C GLU A 31 -20.58 0.08 7.45
N PHE A 32 -19.72 1.09 7.26
CA PHE A 32 -18.52 0.96 6.46
C PHE A 32 -17.43 0.30 7.29
N HIS A 33 -16.92 -0.82 6.79
CA HIS A 33 -15.90 -1.58 7.49
C HIS A 33 -14.54 -1.28 6.87
N ASP A 34 -13.68 -0.64 7.66
CA ASP A 34 -12.32 -0.26 7.24
C ASP A 34 -11.26 -1.34 7.56
N LYS A 35 -11.68 -2.59 7.79
CA LYS A 35 -10.74 -3.68 8.10
C LYS A 35 -10.03 -4.14 6.82
N GLY A 36 -8.74 -4.44 6.93
CA GLY A 36 -7.92 -4.95 5.82
C GLY A 36 -6.80 -3.97 5.45
N MET A 37 -6.31 -4.08 4.21
CA MET A 37 -5.25 -3.21 3.68
C MET A 37 -5.77 -1.81 3.37
N SER A 38 -4.94 -0.78 3.60
CA SER A 38 -5.25 0.55 3.10
C SER A 38 -5.05 0.64 1.58
N LEU A 39 -5.69 1.62 0.93
CA LEU A 39 -5.52 1.87 -0.51
C LEU A 39 -4.05 2.15 -0.85
N ARG A 40 -3.34 2.85 0.05
CA ARG A 40 -1.89 3.05 -0.03
C ARG A 40 -1.13 1.72 -0.06
N ASP A 41 -1.42 0.80 0.86
CA ASP A 41 -0.75 -0.50 0.93
C ASP A 41 -1.01 -1.33 -0.33
N TYR A 42 -2.23 -1.26 -0.87
CA TYR A 42 -2.58 -1.94 -2.11
C TYR A 42 -1.82 -1.39 -3.31
N PHE A 43 -1.73 -0.06 -3.47
CA PHE A 43 -0.92 0.53 -4.53
C PHE A 43 0.56 0.20 -4.38
N ALA A 44 1.10 0.22 -3.16
CA ALA A 44 2.48 -0.18 -2.90
C ALA A 44 2.70 -1.65 -3.28
N ALA A 45 1.81 -2.56 -2.88
CA ALA A 45 1.89 -3.96 -3.25
C ALA A 45 1.85 -4.17 -4.77
N LYS A 46 1.01 -3.42 -5.50
CA LYS A 46 0.93 -3.48 -6.97
C LYS A 46 2.19 -2.96 -7.65
N ALA A 47 2.75 -1.85 -7.17
CA ALA A 47 4.01 -1.32 -7.67
C ALA A 47 5.17 -2.30 -7.41
N MET A 48 5.23 -2.83 -6.18
CA MET A 48 6.22 -3.81 -5.74
C MET A 48 6.15 -5.08 -6.59
N GLN A 49 4.95 -5.55 -6.95
CA GLN A 49 4.78 -6.72 -7.82
C GLN A 49 5.49 -6.56 -9.16
N GLY A 50 5.38 -5.39 -9.81
CA GLY A 50 6.08 -5.11 -11.07
C GLY A 50 7.59 -4.95 -10.87
N MET A 51 7.99 -4.28 -9.79
CA MET A 51 9.41 -4.06 -9.47
C MET A 51 10.15 -5.38 -9.18
N LEU A 52 9.53 -6.30 -8.45
CA LEU A 52 10.08 -7.62 -8.11
C LEU A 52 10.05 -8.62 -9.27
N ALA A 53 9.39 -8.30 -10.38
CA ALA A 53 9.40 -9.15 -11.56
C ALA A 53 10.75 -9.14 -12.30
N VAL A 54 11.60 -8.14 -12.01
CA VAL A 54 12.95 -8.04 -12.58
C VAL A 54 13.91 -8.90 -11.76
N PRO A 55 14.63 -9.86 -12.37
CA PRO A 55 15.67 -10.64 -11.71
C PRO A 55 16.73 -9.76 -11.03
N ASP A 56 17.23 -10.20 -9.87
CA ASP A 56 18.16 -9.42 -9.04
C ASP A 56 19.44 -9.03 -9.79
N ASP A 57 19.96 -9.91 -10.64
CA ASP A 57 21.13 -9.70 -11.49
C ASP A 57 20.94 -8.58 -12.51
N GLN A 58 19.72 -8.39 -13.02
CA GLN A 58 19.36 -7.27 -13.90
C GLN A 58 19.05 -5.98 -13.13
N ARG A 59 18.48 -6.11 -11.93
CA ARG A 59 17.97 -4.98 -11.15
C ARG A 59 19.06 -4.21 -10.42
N TYR A 60 20.05 -4.91 -9.89
CA TYR A 60 21.12 -4.34 -9.07
C TYR A 60 22.52 -4.58 -9.64
N GLY A 61 22.61 -5.32 -10.76
CA GLY A 61 23.87 -5.77 -11.33
C GLY A 61 24.56 -6.80 -10.43
N ASP A 62 25.75 -7.22 -10.86
CA ASP A 62 26.71 -7.89 -9.97
C ASP A 62 26.92 -7.01 -8.73
N ARG A 63 27.03 -7.59 -7.52
CA ARG A 63 27.13 -6.85 -6.23
C ARG A 63 28.08 -5.65 -6.35
N ALA A 64 27.49 -4.48 -6.61
CA ALA A 64 28.25 -3.30 -7.04
C ALA A 64 29.24 -2.84 -5.96
N ASP A 65 28.87 -3.06 -4.71
CA ASP A 65 29.74 -2.90 -3.55
C ASP A 65 30.06 -4.25 -2.91
N LYS A 66 31.29 -4.72 -3.12
CA LYS A 66 31.80 -5.97 -2.53
C LYS A 66 32.20 -5.82 -1.05
N SER A 67 32.12 -4.61 -0.49
CA SER A 67 32.36 -4.38 0.95
C SER A 67 31.19 -4.82 1.83
N LEU A 68 29.98 -4.95 1.26
CA LEU A 68 28.80 -5.43 1.97
C LEU A 68 28.76 -6.96 2.06
N THR A 69 28.36 -7.50 3.22
CA THR A 69 28.04 -8.93 3.37
C THR A 69 26.80 -9.32 2.57
N VAL A 70 26.62 -10.63 2.32
CA VAL A 70 25.51 -11.13 1.49
C VAL A 70 24.16 -10.59 1.93
N GLU A 71 23.95 -10.64 3.23
CA GLU A 71 22.75 -10.21 3.94
C GLU A 71 22.55 -8.70 3.85
N GLN A 72 23.61 -7.89 4.01
CA GLN A 72 23.51 -6.43 3.92
C GLN A 72 23.09 -5.98 2.52
N TRP A 73 23.65 -6.61 1.49
CA TRP A 73 23.28 -6.31 0.11
C TRP A 73 21.82 -6.72 -0.18
N GLN A 74 21.40 -7.90 0.24
CA GLN A 74 20.01 -8.34 0.09
C GLN A 74 19.04 -7.40 0.80
N GLN A 75 19.36 -6.99 2.03
CA GLN A 75 18.57 -6.03 2.80
C GLN A 75 18.46 -4.69 2.07
N TRP A 76 19.56 -4.17 1.53
CA TRP A 76 19.57 -2.93 0.76
C TRP A 76 18.67 -3.03 -0.49
N CYS A 77 18.79 -4.14 -1.22
CA CYS A 77 17.96 -4.40 -2.40
C CYS A 77 16.47 -4.36 -2.04
N VAL A 78 16.04 -5.15 -1.05
CA VAL A 78 14.64 -5.23 -0.60
C VAL A 78 14.13 -3.86 -0.10
N THR A 79 14.93 -3.15 0.69
CA THR A 79 14.54 -1.85 1.24
C THR A 79 14.28 -0.83 0.13
N GLY A 80 15.14 -0.81 -0.90
CA GLY A 80 14.95 0.04 -2.07
C GLY A 80 13.63 -0.23 -2.80
N VAL A 81 13.24 -1.50 -2.96
CA VAL A 81 11.95 -1.88 -3.57
C VAL A 81 10.79 -1.29 -2.77
N VAL A 82 10.80 -1.50 -1.45
CA VAL A 82 9.72 -1.10 -0.55
C VAL A 82 9.55 0.42 -0.60
N GLU A 83 10.64 1.18 -0.48
CA GLU A 83 10.59 2.63 -0.53
C GLU A 83 10.02 3.16 -1.86
N HIS A 84 10.49 2.61 -2.99
CA HIS A 84 10.01 3.04 -4.31
C HIS A 84 8.52 2.70 -4.49
N ALA A 85 8.09 1.53 -4.03
CA ALA A 85 6.69 1.13 -4.08
C ALA A 85 5.78 2.10 -3.31
N TYR A 86 6.18 2.53 -2.12
CA TYR A 86 5.40 3.52 -1.35
C TYR A 86 5.43 4.92 -1.97
N ARG A 87 6.53 5.35 -2.61
CA ARG A 87 6.55 6.61 -3.37
C ARG A 87 5.55 6.59 -4.53
N VAL A 88 5.45 5.46 -5.25
CA VAL A 88 4.42 5.29 -6.30
C VAL A 88 3.03 5.34 -5.70
N ALA A 89 2.78 4.66 -4.57
CA ALA A 89 1.49 4.70 -3.89
C ALA A 89 1.08 6.12 -3.47
N ASP A 90 2.01 6.90 -2.92
CA ASP A 90 1.79 8.28 -2.50
C ASP A 90 1.49 9.18 -3.72
N ALA A 91 2.18 8.98 -4.84
CA ALA A 91 1.89 9.69 -6.08
C ALA A 91 0.50 9.36 -6.65
N MET A 92 0.07 8.10 -6.57
CA MET A 92 -1.28 7.69 -7.01
C MET A 92 -2.37 8.30 -6.12
N LEU A 93 -2.16 8.38 -4.82
CA LEU A 93 -3.09 9.05 -3.90
C LEU A 93 -3.16 10.55 -4.19
N ALA A 94 -2.03 11.21 -4.42
CA ALA A 94 -1.98 12.62 -4.77
C ALA A 94 -2.73 12.92 -6.07
N ALA A 95 -2.52 12.10 -7.11
CA ALA A 95 -3.19 12.25 -8.40
C ALA A 95 -4.72 12.07 -8.32
N ARG A 96 -5.22 11.29 -7.35
CA ARG A 96 -6.66 11.08 -7.13
C ARG A 96 -7.34 12.26 -6.41
N SER A 97 -6.57 13.02 -5.64
CA SER A 97 -7.06 14.16 -4.86
C SER A 97 -6.96 15.49 -5.61
N ALA A 98 -6.42 15.50 -6.83
CA ALA A 98 -6.36 16.63 -7.75
C ALA A 98 -7.64 16.73 -8.59
#